data_AF-A0A4U7J7F4-F1
#
_entry.id   AF-A0A4U7J7F4-F1
#
_cell.length_a   1.000
_cell.length_b   1.000
_cell.length_c   1.000
_cell.angle_alpha   90.00
_cell.angle_beta   90.00
_cell.angle_gamma   90.00
#
_symmetry.space_group_name_H-M   'P 1'
#
loop_
_entity.id
_entity.type
_entity.pdbx_description
1 polymer ?
#
loop_
_entity_poly.entity_id
_entity_poly.type
_entity_poly.pdbx_seq_one_letter_code
_entity_poly.pdbx_strand_id
1 'polypeptide(L)'
;MYTLEQTRKIKIIIIVFIVIFFILAVWGYLRGGHELISYGFMNEPLASIVMVASFFSSIILILVGLAINALQKDIEIELKIIDNQFLNKK
;
A
#
# COMPACT_ATOMS: atom_id res chain seq x y z
N MET A 1 19.80 -1.66 16.84
CA MET A 1 18.79 -2.01 15.81
C MET A 1 18.85 -0.91 14.77
N TYR A 2 19.23 -1.21 13.52
CA TYR A 2 19.37 -0.18 12.48
C TYR A 2 17.99 0.38 12.15
N THR A 3 17.68 1.56 12.68
CA THR A 3 16.38 2.21 12.47
C THR A 3 16.39 2.89 11.11
N LEU A 4 15.81 2.24 10.11
CA LEU A 4 15.55 2.83 8.80
C LEU A 4 14.38 3.83 8.90
N GLU A 5 14.65 5.01 9.47
CA GLU A 5 13.63 6.06 9.69
C GLU A 5 12.93 6.50 8.41
N GLN A 6 13.66 6.52 7.29
CA GLN A 6 13.11 6.83 5.97
C GLN A 6 12.05 5.79 5.55
N THR A 7 12.34 4.51 5.72
CA THR A 7 11.39 3.42 5.43
C THR A 7 10.16 3.51 6.32
N ARG A 8 10.31 3.92 7.59
CA ARG A 8 9.17 4.15 8.48
C ARG A 8 8.25 5.27 7.97
N LYS A 9 8.82 6.39 7.52
CA LYS A 9 8.04 7.51 6.93
C LYS A 9 7.30 7.08 5.66
N ILE A 10 7.97 6.32 4.79
CA ILE A 10 7.36 5.79 3.55
C ILE A 10 6.18 4.86 3.86
N LYS A 11 6.31 3.95 4.84
CA LYS A 11 5.20 3.08 5.26
C LYS A 11 3.98 3.88 5.75
N ILE A 12 4.19 4.92 6.55
CA ILE A 12 3.11 5.79 7.01
C ILE A 12 2.40 6.44 5.83
N ILE A 13 3.17 6.98 4.87
CA ILE A 13 2.61 7.60 3.65
C ILE A 13 1.79 6.58 2.85
N ILE A 14 2.29 5.36 2.66
CA ILE A 14 1.58 4.28 1.95
C ILE A 14 0.26 3.96 2.65
N ILE A 15 0.26 3.83 3.98
CA ILE A 15 -0.96 3.56 4.76
C ILE A 15 -1.98 4.69 4.57
N VAL A 16 -1.55 5.95 4.63
CA VAL A 16 -2.43 7.11 4.39
C VAL A 16 -3.05 7.05 3.00
N PHE A 17 -2.26 6.74 1.97
CA PHE A 17 -2.78 6.61 0.61
C PHE A 17 -3.77 5.45 0.48
N ILE A 18 -3.50 4.29 1.09
CA ILE A 18 -4.44 3.15 1.09
C ILE A 18 -5.79 3.58 1.67
N VAL A 19 -5.80 4.30 2.80
CA VAL A 19 -7.04 4.81 3.41
C VAL A 19 -7.77 5.78 2.48
N ILE A 20 -7.05 6.71 1.85
CA ILE A 20 -7.64 7.66 0.90
C ILE A 20 -8.29 6.92 -0.28
N PHE A 21 -7.58 5.98 -0.91
CA PHE A 21 -8.11 5.21 -2.02
C PHE A 21 -9.30 4.34 -1.61
N PHE A 22 -9.28 3.79 -0.39
CA PHE A 22 -10.42 3.05 0.13
C PHE A 22 -11.66 3.95 0.29
N ILE A 23 -11.50 5.15 0.84
CA ILE A 23 -12.61 6.13 0.96
C ILE A 23 -13.15 6.51 -0.41
N LEU A 24 -12.29 6.74 -1.41
CA LEU A 24 -12.71 7.04 -2.78
C LEU A 24 -13.48 5.86 -3.42
N ALA A 25 -13.05 4.63 -3.17
CA ALA A 25 -13.76 3.44 -3.64
C ALA A 25 -15.16 3.34 -3.02
N VAL A 26 -15.28 3.54 -1.69
CA VAL A 26 -16.59 3.55 -1.00
C VAL A 26 -17.48 4.68 -1.51
N TRP A 27 -16.92 5.87 -1.71
CA TRP A 27 -17.68 7.01 -2.23
C TRP A 27 -18.21 6.76 -3.64
N GLY A 28 -17.39 6.17 -4.52
CA GLY A 28 -17.84 5.76 -5.85
C GLY A 28 -18.94 4.69 -5.79
N TYR A 29 -18.83 3.73 -4.87
CA TYR A 29 -19.88 2.74 -4.63
C TYR A 29 -21.20 3.38 -4.13
N LEU A 30 -21.15 4.38 -3.25
CA LEU A 30 -22.36 5.05 -2.75
C LEU A 30 -23.15 5.79 -3.85
N ARG A 31 -22.49 6.19 -4.95
CA ARG A 31 -23.12 6.91 -6.05
C ARG A 31 -23.84 6.03 -7.09
N GLY A 32 -23.60 4.73 -7.09
CA GLY A 32 -24.21 3.84 -8.10
C GLY A 32 -23.86 2.36 -8.00
N GLY A 33 -23.24 1.94 -6.90
CA GLY A 33 -22.86 0.55 -6.65
C GLY A 33 -24.06 -0.38 -6.54
N HIS A 34 -25.22 0.12 -6.07
CA HIS A 34 -26.46 -0.65 -6.08
C HIS A 34 -26.87 -1.02 -7.52
N GLU A 35 -26.76 -0.07 -8.46
CA GLU A 35 -27.05 -0.33 -9.87
C GLU A 35 -26.07 -1.34 -10.47
N LEU A 36 -24.79 -1.24 -10.10
CA LEU A 36 -23.78 -2.21 -10.52
C LEU A 36 -24.12 -3.64 -10.07
N ILE A 37 -24.58 -3.82 -8.84
CA ILE A 37 -24.93 -5.15 -8.30
C ILE A 37 -26.25 -5.66 -8.91
N SER A 38 -27.25 -4.80 -9.05
CA SER A 38 -28.58 -5.19 -9.52
C SER A 38 -28.67 -5.37 -11.04
N TYR A 39 -27.97 -4.53 -11.80
CA TYR A 39 -28.11 -4.43 -13.25
C TYR A 39 -26.82 -4.71 -14.01
N GLY A 40 -25.68 -4.85 -13.33
CA GLY A 40 -24.37 -5.10 -13.95
C GLY A 40 -23.72 -3.86 -14.58
N PHE A 41 -24.40 -2.71 -14.55
CA PHE A 41 -23.89 -1.44 -15.03
C PHE A 41 -24.27 -0.31 -14.09
N MET A 42 -23.44 0.73 -14.07
CA MET A 42 -23.62 1.89 -13.20
C MET A 42 -23.84 3.12 -14.10
N ASN A 43 -24.94 3.86 -13.87
CA ASN A 43 -25.36 4.97 -14.72
C ASN A 43 -24.52 6.25 -14.51
N GLU A 44 -23.62 6.25 -13.51
CA GLU A 44 -22.59 7.27 -13.33
C GLU A 44 -21.20 6.75 -13.77
N PRO A 45 -20.79 6.98 -15.03
CA PRO A 45 -19.54 6.41 -15.57
C PRO A 45 -18.29 6.94 -14.84
N LEU A 46 -18.26 8.21 -14.44
CA LEU A 46 -17.12 8.78 -13.71
C LEU A 46 -16.95 8.15 -12.33
N ALA A 47 -18.05 7.99 -11.57
CA ALA A 47 -17.99 7.38 -10.25
C ALA A 47 -17.61 5.89 -10.33
N SER A 48 -18.04 5.18 -11.38
CA SER A 48 -17.63 3.80 -11.65
C SER A 48 -16.12 3.69 -11.94
N ILE A 49 -15.59 4.55 -12.82
CA ILE A 49 -14.15 4.60 -13.11
C ILE A 49 -13.34 4.90 -11.85
N VAL A 50 -13.74 5.91 -11.09
CA VAL A 50 -13.05 6.30 -9.84
C VAL A 50 -13.07 5.15 -8.83
N MET A 51 -14.19 4.47 -8.67
CA MET A 51 -14.31 3.33 -7.76
C MET A 51 -13.35 2.21 -8.15
N VAL A 52 -13.38 1.79 -9.41
CA VAL A 52 -12.55 0.69 -9.92
C VAL A 52 -11.06 1.06 -9.88
N ALA A 53 -10.71 2.25 -10.36
CA ALA A 53 -9.33 2.73 -10.34
C ALA A 53 -8.79 2.81 -8.90
N SER A 54 -9.58 3.36 -7.97
CA SER A 54 -9.17 3.49 -6.57
C SER A 54 -8.99 2.12 -5.91
N PHE A 55 -9.88 1.17 -6.21
CA PHE A 55 -9.75 -0.20 -5.72
C PHE A 55 -8.45 -0.85 -6.20
N PHE A 56 -8.16 -0.81 -7.51
CA PHE A 56 -6.91 -1.36 -8.05
C PHE A 56 -5.67 -0.63 -7.52
N SER A 57 -5.71 0.70 -7.40
CA SER A 57 -4.61 1.47 -6.78
C SER A 57 -4.35 1.05 -5.33
N SER A 58 -5.39 0.78 -4.55
CA SER A 58 -5.24 0.30 -3.17
C SER A 58 -4.54 -1.07 -3.10
N ILE A 59 -4.87 -1.99 -4.01
CA ILE A 59 -4.22 -3.31 -4.10
C ILE A 59 -2.73 -3.14 -4.42
N ILE A 60 -2.40 -2.32 -5.41
CA ILE A 60 -1.01 -2.04 -5.79
C ILE A 60 -0.24 -1.47 -4.60
N LEU A 61 -0.81 -0.51 -3.87
CA LEU A 61 -0.16 0.08 -2.70
C LEU A 61 0.07 -0.93 -1.57
N ILE A 62 -0.87 -1.86 -1.35
CA ILE A 62 -0.69 -2.96 -0.39
C ILE A 62 0.51 -3.82 -0.81
N LEU A 63 0.59 -4.21 -2.08
CA LEU A 63 1.71 -5.01 -2.60
C LEU A 63 3.05 -4.27 -2.46
N VAL A 64 3.09 -2.97 -2.76
CA VAL A 64 4.27 -2.13 -2.57
C VAL A 64 4.67 -2.06 -1.09
N GLY A 65 3.70 -1.91 -0.18
CA GLY A 65 3.95 -1.93 1.26
C GLY A 65 4.55 -3.24 1.75
N LEU A 66 4.06 -4.39 1.24
CA LEU A 66 4.62 -5.70 1.52
C LEU A 66 6.04 -5.87 0.97
N ALA A 67 6.29 -5.42 -0.26
CA ALA A 67 7.62 -5.47 -0.87
C ALA A 67 8.64 -4.64 -0.07
N ILE A 68 8.27 -3.44 0.38
CA ILE A 68 9.12 -2.61 1.24
C ILE A 68 9.39 -3.30 2.59
N ASN A 69 8.41 -3.97 3.18
CA ASN A 69 8.62 -4.75 4.40
C ASN A 69 9.64 -5.88 4.20
N ALA A 70 9.55 -6.60 3.08
CA ALA A 70 10.49 -7.67 2.74
C ALA A 70 11.92 -7.12 2.57
N LEU A 71 12.07 -6.08 1.74
CA LEU A 71 13.36 -5.41 1.51
C LEU A 71 13.99 -4.89 2.80
N GLN A 72 13.19 -4.29 3.69
CA GLN A 72 13.69 -3.81 4.97
C GLN A 72 14.25 -4.95 5.82
N LYS A 73 13.57 -6.09 5.85
CA LYS A 73 14.02 -7.26 6.61
C LYS A 73 15.33 -7.81 6.06
N ASP A 74 15.47 -7.87 4.74
CA ASP A 74 16.69 -8.34 4.10
C ASP A 74 17.89 -7.42 4.40
N ILE A 75 17.69 -6.10 4.29
CA ILE A 75 18.72 -5.09 4.64
C ILE A 75 19.12 -5.18 6.12
N GLU A 76 18.17 -5.34 7.04
CA GLU A 76 18.47 -5.49 8.47
C GLU A 76 19.30 -6.74 8.76
N ILE A 77 19.06 -7.84 8.03
CA ILE A 77 19.85 -9.08 8.15
C ILE A 77 21.27 -8.85 7.63
N GLU A 78 21.43 -8.27 6.44
CA GLU A 78 22.75 -7.99 5.86
C GLU A 78 23.58 -7.06 6.75
N LEU A 79 22.98 -5.97 7.25
CA LEU A 79 23.66 -5.05 8.17
C LEU A 79 24.13 -5.74 9.44
N LYS A 80 23.32 -6.65 10.00
CA LYS A 80 23.70 -7.44 11.18
C LYS A 80 24.86 -8.39 10.91
N ILE A 81 24.91 -8.99 9.72
CA ILE A 81 26.03 -9.87 9.32
C ILE A 81 27.31 -9.04 9.21
N ILE A 82 27.25 -7.88 8.56
CA ILE A 82 28.39 -6.99 8.39
C ILE A 82 28.92 -6.53 9.75
N ASP A 83 28.05 -6.06 10.65
CA ASP A 83 28.43 -5.57 11.98
C ASP A 83 29.13 -6.66 12.81
N ASN A 84 28.62 -7.90 12.78
CA ASN A 84 29.25 -9.05 13.45
C ASN A 84 30.62 -9.39 12.86
N GLN A 85 30.81 -9.28 11.53
CA GLN A 85 32.11 -9.50 10.91
C GLN A 85 33.13 -8.43 11.28
N PHE A 86 32.70 -7.17 11.41
CA PHE A 86 33.56 -6.08 11.88
C PHE A 86 33.97 -6.26 13.35
N LEU A 87 33.04 -6.69 14.21
CA LEU A 87 33.33 -6.95 15.63
C LEU A 87 34.31 -8.13 15.83
N ASN A 88 34.18 -9.21 15.06
CA ASN A 88 35.08 -10.38 15.14
C ASN A 88 36.49 -10.13 14.58
N LYS A 89 36.71 -9.03 13.85
CA LYS A 89 38.04 -8.65 13.33
C LYS A 89 38.82 -7.71 14.26
N LYS A 90 38.23 -7.30 15.38
CA LYS A 90 38.83 -6.42 16.39
C LYS A 90 39.28 -7.22 17.60
#